data_AF-A0A7V6UD05-F1
#
_entry.id   AF-A0A7V6UD05-F1
#
_cell.length_a   1.000
_cell.length_b   1.000
_cell.length_c   1.000
_cell.angle_alpha   90.00
_cell.angle_beta   90.00
_cell.angle_gamma   90.00
#
_symmetry.space_group_name_H-M   'P 1'
#
loop_
_entity.id
_entity.type
_entity.pdbx_description
1 polymer ?
#
loop_
_entity_poly.entity_id
_entity_poly.type
_entity_poly.pdbx_seq_one_letter_code
_entity_poly.pdbx_strand_id
1 'polypeptide(L)'
;MDSEILERLEILHTSGQISKEDKDKTLKAIKYLENKLKIKVEKEIGGMFATHLAKALSRIACNEAIEESSEEAEVAVREHPEILREAEILFEDTLGIKDVPKGEINFIAMYMNLLLNS
;
A
#
# COMPACT_ATOMS: atom_id res chain seq x y z
N MET A 1 -2.83 6.39 -13.88
CA MET A 1 -3.80 6.26 -12.77
C MET A 1 -5.24 6.17 -13.26
N ASP A 2 -5.90 5.08 -12.88
CA ASP A 2 -7.28 4.71 -13.23
C ASP A 2 -8.33 5.54 -12.47
N SER A 3 -9.45 5.87 -13.12
CA SER A 3 -10.53 6.69 -12.54
C SER A 3 -11.28 6.00 -11.40
N GLU A 4 -11.38 4.68 -11.40
CA GLU A 4 -12.07 3.93 -10.34
C GLU A 4 -11.24 3.89 -9.05
N ILE A 5 -9.92 3.83 -9.16
CA ILE A 5 -9.04 3.92 -7.98
C ILE A 5 -9.21 5.28 -7.30
N LEU A 6 -9.30 6.35 -8.09
CA LEU A 6 -9.59 7.69 -7.58
C LEU A 6 -10.93 7.76 -6.85
N GLU A 7 -11.98 7.18 -7.44
CA GLU A 7 -13.31 7.13 -6.83
C GLU A 7 -13.30 6.37 -5.51
N ARG A 8 -12.64 5.20 -5.44
CA ARG A 8 -12.50 4.42 -4.21
C ARG A 8 -11.83 5.21 -3.09
N LEU A 9 -10.73 5.90 -3.41
CA LEU A 9 -10.03 6.75 -2.43
C LEU A 9 -10.88 7.95 -1.99
N GLU A 10 -11.68 8.52 -2.89
CA GLU A 10 -12.63 9.58 -2.54
C GLU A 10 -13.72 9.07 -1.59
N ILE A 11 -14.27 7.88 -1.83
CA ILE A 11 -15.27 7.27 -0.94
C ILE A 11 -14.68 7.02 0.45
N LEU A 12 -13.46 6.49 0.55
CA LEU A 12 -12.80 6.29 1.84
C LEU A 12 -12.58 7.61 2.59
N HIS A 13 -12.18 8.66 1.87
CA HIS A 13 -11.96 9.98 2.45
C HIS A 13 -13.27 10.62 2.93
N THR A 14 -14.28 10.67 2.06
CA THR A 14 -15.57 11.32 2.36
C THR A 14 -16.38 10.57 3.41
N SER A 15 -16.17 9.26 3.56
CA SER A 15 -16.75 8.47 4.65
C SER A 15 -15.98 8.57 5.98
N GLY A 16 -14.88 9.33 6.02
CA GLY A 16 -14.07 9.53 7.23
C GLY A 16 -13.21 8.33 7.63
N GLN A 17 -13.05 7.33 6.76
CA GLN A 17 -12.20 6.17 7.04
C GLN A 17 -10.70 6.47 6.92
N ILE A 18 -10.37 7.46 6.09
CA ILE A 18 -8.99 7.93 5.89
C ILE A 18 -8.95 9.46 5.89
N SER A 19 -7.84 10.03 6.35
CA SER A 19 -7.60 11.46 6.25
C SER A 19 -7.27 11.87 4.81
N LYS A 20 -7.26 13.18 4.55
CA LYS A 20 -6.75 13.70 3.27
C LYS A 20 -5.27 13.34 3.07
N GLU A 21 -4.48 13.34 4.15
CA GLU A 21 -3.06 13.01 4.09
C GLU A 21 -2.85 11.54 3.68
N ASP A 22 -3.62 10.60 4.22
CA ASP A 22 -3.56 9.18 3.85
C ASP A 22 -3.89 8.97 2.38
N LYS A 23 -4.92 9.67 1.88
CA LYS A 23 -5.29 9.68 0.47
C LYS A 23 -4.13 10.20 -0.39
N ASP A 24 -3.57 11.35 -0.06
CA ASP A 24 -2.50 11.99 -0.83
C ASP A 24 -1.22 11.12 -0.84
N LYS A 25 -0.88 10.50 0.29
CA LYS A 25 0.20 9.51 0.40
C LYS A 25 -0.06 8.27 -0.44
N THR A 26 -1.29 7.76 -0.45
CA THR A 26 -1.67 6.61 -1.29
C THR A 26 -1.51 6.93 -2.78
N LEU A 27 -1.94 8.12 -3.21
CA LEU A 27 -1.73 8.58 -4.59
C LEU A 27 -0.24 8.73 -4.93
N LYS A 28 0.58 9.18 -3.97
CA LYS A 28 2.03 9.24 -4.12
C LYS A 28 2.65 7.86 -4.28
N ALA A 29 2.21 6.87 -3.49
CA ALA A 29 2.66 5.49 -3.61
C ALA A 29 2.30 4.88 -4.97
N ILE A 30 1.06 5.06 -5.44
CA ILE A 30 0.67 4.59 -6.78
C ILE A 30 1.57 5.17 -7.87
N LYS A 31 1.87 6.47 -7.79
CA LYS A 31 2.81 7.12 -8.71
C LYS A 31 4.24 6.56 -8.60
N TYR A 32 4.67 6.14 -7.42
CA TYR A 32 5.95 5.45 -7.24
C TYR A 32 5.95 4.11 -7.98
N LEU A 33 4.92 3.28 -7.79
CA LEU A 33 4.78 2.00 -8.48
C LEU A 33 4.78 2.17 -10.00
N GLU A 34 3.95 3.08 -10.52
CA GLU A 34 3.84 3.34 -11.98
C GLU A 34 5.16 3.88 -12.57
N ASN A 35 5.81 4.85 -11.91
CA ASN A 35 6.94 5.56 -12.51
C ASN A 35 8.29 4.89 -12.26
N LYS A 36 8.51 4.40 -11.03
CA LYS A 36 9.80 3.84 -10.60
C LYS A 36 9.89 2.36 -10.93
N LEU A 37 8.86 1.60 -10.54
CA LEU A 37 8.84 0.14 -10.69
C LEU A 37 8.23 -0.32 -12.02
N LYS A 38 7.65 0.61 -12.80
CA LYS A 38 6.97 0.31 -14.07
C LYS A 38 5.83 -0.69 -13.91
N ILE A 39 5.24 -0.74 -12.72
CA ILE A 39 4.08 -1.58 -12.40
C ILE A 39 2.82 -0.87 -12.90
N LYS A 40 2.01 -1.57 -13.67
CA LYS A 40 0.70 -1.07 -14.08
C LYS A 40 -0.31 -1.35 -12.97
N VAL A 41 -0.82 -0.29 -12.36
CA VAL A 41 -1.82 -0.41 -11.30
C VAL A 41 -3.20 -0.58 -11.93
N GLU A 42 -3.57 -1.84 -12.22
CA GLU A 42 -4.82 -2.19 -12.88
C GLU A 42 -6.04 -2.14 -11.95
N LYS A 43 -7.24 -2.06 -12.52
CA LYS A 43 -8.49 -1.74 -11.79
C LYS A 43 -8.78 -2.63 -10.58
N GLU A 44 -8.70 -3.96 -10.72
CA GLU A 44 -9.08 -4.88 -9.65
C GLU A 44 -8.02 -4.92 -8.53
N ILE A 45 -6.82 -5.41 -8.85
CA ILE A 45 -5.73 -5.56 -7.87
C ILE A 45 -5.24 -4.20 -7.40
N GLY A 46 -5.18 -3.19 -8.28
CA GLY A 46 -4.82 -1.82 -7.92
C GLY A 46 -5.85 -1.15 -7.02
N GLY A 47 -7.14 -1.44 -7.20
CA GLY A 47 -8.19 -1.01 -6.29
C GLY A 47 -8.03 -1.62 -4.90
N MET A 48 -7.67 -2.91 -4.82
CA MET A 48 -7.39 -3.60 -3.54
C MET A 48 -6.15 -3.02 -2.85
N PHE A 49 -5.04 -2.87 -3.59
CA PHE A 49 -3.81 -2.24 -3.09
C PHE A 49 -4.07 -0.84 -2.55
N ALA A 50 -4.73 0.02 -3.34
CA ALA A 50 -5.00 1.40 -2.95
C ALA A 50 -5.87 1.47 -1.67
N THR A 51 -6.89 0.61 -1.59
CA THR A 51 -7.76 0.52 -0.41
C THR A 51 -6.97 0.07 0.82
N HIS A 52 -6.15 -0.98 0.68
CA HIS A 52 -5.39 -1.51 1.81
C HIS A 52 -4.35 -0.50 2.30
N LEU A 53 -3.57 0.10 1.39
CA LEU A 53 -2.57 1.09 1.74
C LEU A 53 -3.18 2.31 2.43
N ALA A 54 -4.28 2.85 1.90
CA ALA A 54 -4.93 4.00 2.53
C ALA A 54 -5.39 3.70 3.97
N LYS A 55 -5.92 2.49 4.21
CA LYS A 55 -6.30 2.05 5.56
C LYS A 55 -5.10 1.76 6.45
N ALA A 56 -4.01 1.20 5.90
CA ALA A 56 -2.77 0.98 6.62
C ALA A 56 -2.19 2.31 7.13
N LEU A 57 -2.14 3.33 6.27
CA LEU A 57 -1.69 4.66 6.64
C LEU A 57 -2.53 5.28 7.77
N SER A 58 -3.86 5.15 7.66
CA SER A 58 -4.79 5.60 8.71
C SER A 58 -4.54 4.87 10.04
N ARG A 59 -4.38 3.53 10.03
CA ARG A 59 -4.04 2.75 11.23
C ARG A 59 -2.71 3.16 11.84
N ILE A 60 -1.67 3.33 11.03
CA ILE A 60 -0.34 3.79 11.47
C ILE A 60 -0.45 5.16 12.14
N ALA A 61 -1.17 6.11 11.53
CA ALA A 61 -1.36 7.45 12.09
C ALA A 61 -2.15 7.44 13.42
N CYS A 62 -3.02 6.45 13.61
CA CYS A 62 -3.85 6.28 14.81
C CYS A 62 -3.25 5.36 15.89
N ASN A 63 -2.04 4.84 15.71
CA ASN A 63 -1.44 3.79 16.57
C ASN A 63 -2.29 2.50 16.65
N GLU A 64 -2.96 2.15 15.56
CA GLU A 64 -3.78 0.94 15.39
C GLU A 64 -3.19 0.00 14.33
N ALA A 65 -1.90 0.16 14.03
CA ALA A 65 -1.22 -0.60 12.99
C ALA A 65 -1.21 -2.11 13.29
N ILE A 66 -1.22 -2.89 12.21
CA ILE A 66 -1.17 -4.35 12.30
C ILE A 66 0.29 -4.79 12.51
N GLU A 67 0.55 -5.44 13.63
CA GLU A 67 1.88 -5.95 13.99
C GLU A 67 2.22 -7.26 13.27
N GLU A 68 1.24 -8.15 13.12
CA GLU A 68 1.40 -9.49 12.54
C GLU A 68 0.59 -9.63 11.25
N SER A 69 1.23 -10.12 10.19
CA SER A 69 0.56 -10.37 8.90
C SER A 69 0.01 -11.80 8.82
N SER A 70 -0.86 -12.06 7.84
CA SER A 70 -1.32 -13.43 7.59
C SER A 70 -0.20 -14.31 7.00
N GLU A 71 -0.36 -15.64 7.06
CA GLU A 71 0.60 -16.59 6.46
C GLU A 71 0.81 -16.31 4.97
N GLU A 72 -0.24 -15.93 4.24
CA GLU A 72 -0.13 -15.63 2.81
C GLU A 72 0.80 -14.44 2.55
N ALA A 73 0.71 -13.40 3.38
CA ALA A 73 1.60 -12.25 3.28
C ALA A 73 3.04 -12.61 3.71
N GLU A 74 3.20 -13.47 4.71
CA GLU A 74 4.52 -13.98 5.12
C GLU A 74 5.19 -14.84 4.04
N VAL A 75 4.42 -15.72 3.38
CA VAL A 75 4.89 -16.53 2.24
C VAL A 75 5.34 -15.60 1.12
N ALA A 76 4.53 -14.61 0.76
CA ALA A 76 4.84 -13.69 -0.33
C ALA A 76 6.18 -12.96 -0.11
N VAL A 77 6.44 -12.45 1.10
CA VAL A 77 7.70 -11.74 1.39
C VAL A 77 8.90 -12.68 1.54
N ARG A 78 8.67 -13.94 1.96
CA ARG A 78 9.71 -14.95 2.09
C ARG A 78 10.19 -15.44 0.71
N GLU A 79 9.26 -15.61 -0.22
CA GLU A 79 9.56 -16.02 -1.60
C GLU A 79 10.10 -14.87 -2.45
N HIS A 80 9.73 -13.62 -2.13
CA HIS A 80 10.10 -12.41 -2.86
C HIS A 80 10.70 -11.33 -1.94
N PRO A 81 11.90 -11.55 -1.37
CA PRO A 81 12.55 -10.59 -0.46
C PRO A 81 12.85 -9.23 -1.11
N GLU A 82 13.02 -9.19 -2.43
CA GLU A 82 13.16 -7.94 -3.20
C GLU A 82 11.91 -7.07 -3.11
N ILE A 83 10.72 -7.66 -3.06
CA ILE A 83 9.46 -6.92 -2.95
C ILE A 83 9.24 -6.39 -1.55
N LEU A 84 9.65 -7.16 -0.53
CA LEU A 84 9.71 -6.66 0.84
C LEU A 84 10.58 -5.40 0.91
N ARG A 85 11.77 -5.44 0.30
CA ARG A 85 12.67 -4.29 0.29
C ARG A 85 12.07 -3.06 -0.41
N GLU A 86 11.35 -3.28 -1.52
CA GLU A 86 10.65 -2.20 -2.21
C GLU A 86 9.49 -1.61 -1.39
N ALA A 87 8.79 -2.43 -0.59
CA ALA A 87 7.77 -1.94 0.33
C ALA A 87 8.38 -1.09 1.46
N GLU A 88 9.53 -1.48 2.01
CA GLU A 88 10.28 -0.67 2.98
C GLU A 88 10.68 0.69 2.38
N ILE A 89 11.24 0.70 1.17
CA ILE A 89 11.62 1.92 0.44
C ILE A 89 10.40 2.81 0.18
N LEU A 90 9.26 2.20 -0.17
CA LEU A 90 8.01 2.94 -0.35
C LEU A 90 7.64 3.67 0.95
N PHE A 91 7.64 3.00 2.10
CA PHE A 91 7.29 3.66 3.36
C PHE A 91 8.31 4.73 3.78
N GLU A 92 9.60 4.39 3.78
CA GLU A 92 10.63 5.29 4.31
C GLU A 92 10.93 6.44 3.33
N ASP A 93 11.36 6.12 2.11
CA ASP A 93 11.88 7.11 1.17
C ASP A 93 10.77 7.84 0.42
N THR A 94 9.66 7.14 0.11
CA THR A 94 8.56 7.74 -0.64
C THR A 94 7.52 8.39 0.28
N LEU A 95 7.12 7.72 1.36
CA LEU A 95 6.05 8.24 2.24
C LEU A 95 6.58 8.98 3.46
N GLY A 96 7.87 8.86 3.78
CA GLY A 96 8.50 9.52 4.93
C GLY A 96 8.07 8.93 6.27
N ILE A 97 7.62 7.67 6.29
CA ILE A 97 7.12 6.98 7.48
C ILE A 97 8.18 6.00 7.95
N LYS A 98 8.62 6.17 9.19
CA LYS A 98 9.60 5.32 9.85
C LYS A 98 8.92 4.38 10.84
N ASP A 99 9.62 3.32 11.23
CA ASP A 99 9.20 2.37 12.24
C ASP A 99 7.82 1.75 11.95
N VAL A 100 7.53 1.50 10.66
CA VAL A 100 6.29 0.87 10.23
C VAL A 100 6.25 -0.57 10.72
N PRO A 101 5.16 -1.01 11.39
CA PRO A 101 5.04 -2.40 11.84
C PRO A 101 5.18 -3.40 10.70
N LYS A 102 5.85 -4.52 11.02
CA LYS A 102 6.16 -5.57 10.04
C LYS A 102 4.90 -6.09 9.34
N GLY A 103 3.80 -6.25 10.08
CA GLY A 103 2.53 -6.69 9.50
C GLY A 103 2.04 -5.79 8.36
N GLU A 104 2.07 -4.46 8.55
CA GLU A 104 1.72 -3.49 7.52
C GLU A 104 2.65 -3.58 6.30
N ILE A 105 3.97 -3.65 6.52
CA ILE A 105 4.94 -3.78 5.43
C ILE A 105 4.67 -5.06 4.62
N ASN A 106 4.44 -6.19 5.30
CA ASN A 106 4.20 -7.47 4.67
C ASN A 106 2.92 -7.47 3.80
N PHE A 107 1.84 -6.87 4.26
CA PHE A 107 0.62 -6.75 3.44
C PHE A 107 0.87 -5.90 2.18
N ILE A 108 1.57 -4.77 2.32
CA ILE A 108 1.89 -3.92 1.17
C ILE A 108 2.79 -4.66 0.18
N ALA A 109 3.81 -5.36 0.66
CA ALA A 109 4.68 -6.19 -0.18
C ALA A 109 3.89 -7.28 -0.91
N MET A 110 2.95 -7.96 -0.25
CA MET A 110 2.08 -8.95 -0.87
C MET A 110 1.26 -8.35 -2.03
N TYR A 111 0.63 -7.18 -1.83
CA TYR A 111 -0.11 -6.53 -2.92
C TYR A 111 0.78 -6.03 -4.05
N MET A 112 2.00 -5.55 -3.75
CA MET A 112 2.98 -5.21 -4.77
C MET A 112 3.37 -6.44 -5.60
N ASN A 113 3.54 -7.60 -4.96
CA ASN A 113 3.79 -8.85 -5.66
C ASN A 113 2.61 -9.25 -6.55
N LEU A 114 1.38 -9.12 -6.06
CA LEU A 114 0.19 -9.40 -6.87
C LEU A 114 0.10 -8.50 -8.11
N LEU A 115 0.42 -7.21 -7.97
CA LEU A 115 0.45 -6.25 -9.08
C LEU A 115 1.57 -6.51 -10.10
N LEU A 116 2.66 -7.14 -9.68
CA LEU A 116 3.75 -7.53 -10.60
C LEU A 116 3.41 -8.76 -11.42
N ASN A 117 2.56 -9.63 -10.88
CA ASN A 117 2.17 -10.90 -11.50
C ASN A 117 0.75 -10.85 -12.13
N SER A 118 0.17 -9.65 -12.24
CA SER A 118 -1.14 -9.41 -12.85
C SER A 118 -1.10 -9.18 -14.35
#